data_AF-A0A1M4NB35-F1
#
_entry.id   AF-A0A1M4NB35-F1
#
_cell.length_a   1.000
_cell.length_b   1.000
_cell.length_c   1.000
_cell.angle_alpha   90.00
_cell.angle_beta   90.00
_cell.angle_gamma   90.00
#
_symmetry.space_group_name_H-M   'P 1'
#
loop_
_entity.id
_entity.type
_entity.pdbx_description
1 polymer ?
#
loop_
_entity_poly.entity_id
_entity_poly.type
_entity_poly.pdbx_seq_one_letter_code
_entity_poly.pdbx_strand_id
1 'polypeptide(L)'
;MGYKEDYKDIKEHVKYLKRRYGFNGPLHFTDFKNLINILTEGYLYSRKDCQRRNVIFTDGANHSVLNNAEDFIQSCVRFYYRGKTPTLYDNEGIKLREYCDEIHIPIPVYLCFDEELLYLDSTEFTDGNATNSSRGNTAEFFKNMDWDAIFHDTWFEFSERDYIINKRQAELLSREPVSLDYLKKIIFRSETDKKRAINIFGYDDRYMVDINLFSNKNFREARMDWQKNNFIKNYNMNFEYDKNGQKTALLLEIEYQKPWANYDTEVKIKDEYNNIIKNFKREIVYKNRFGIISNKSRSFTDIIIFKLKGDIKKWHKVEVEVNGVLSIEEFLIKYDIINYKINLFRKKFIINLTRKKVILYLEFSNYNFLNYKHRYEIFDKKTMLFMKI
;
A
#
# COMPACT_ATOMS: atom_id res chain seq x y z
N MET A 1 -13.60 -25.15 -1.41
CA MET A 1 -13.95 -24.85 -0.01
C MET A 1 -15.45 -24.94 0.11
N GLY A 2 -15.95 -25.58 1.16
CA GLY A 2 -17.38 -25.62 1.46
C GLY A 2 -17.79 -24.36 2.22
N TYR A 3 -19.09 -24.22 2.46
CA TYR A 3 -19.60 -23.25 3.42
C TYR A 3 -19.93 -23.97 4.73
N LYS A 4 -19.86 -23.21 5.83
CA LYS A 4 -20.40 -23.60 7.14
C LYS A 4 -21.87 -23.98 6.98
N GLU A 5 -22.36 -24.97 7.72
CA GLU A 5 -23.76 -25.43 7.63
C GLU A 5 -24.75 -24.29 7.92
N ASP A 6 -24.40 -23.40 8.85
CA ASP A 6 -25.18 -22.26 9.31
C ASP A 6 -24.78 -20.93 8.64
N TYR A 7 -24.11 -20.95 7.48
CA TYR A 7 -23.60 -19.72 6.83
C TYR A 7 -24.68 -18.67 6.52
N LYS A 8 -25.93 -19.08 6.31
CA LYS A 8 -27.05 -18.16 6.02
C LYS A 8 -27.31 -17.22 7.20
N ASP A 9 -27.16 -17.73 8.42
CA ASP A 9 -27.30 -16.96 9.65
C ASP A 9 -26.15 -15.97 9.84
N ILE A 10 -24.94 -16.38 9.50
CA ILE A 10 -23.76 -15.51 9.48
C ILE A 10 -23.98 -14.38 8.46
N LYS A 11 -24.43 -14.74 7.25
CA LYS A 11 -24.73 -13.77 6.19
C LYS A 11 -25.81 -12.76 6.59
N GLU A 12 -26.83 -13.18 7.33
CA GLU A 12 -27.82 -12.26 7.88
C GLU A 12 -27.21 -11.31 8.92
N HIS A 13 -26.42 -11.83 9.85
CA HIS A 13 -25.75 -11.00 10.87
C HIS A 13 -24.75 -10.02 10.25
N VAL A 14 -24.05 -10.40 9.19
CA VAL A 14 -23.17 -9.51 8.43
C VAL A 14 -23.93 -8.32 7.84
N LYS A 15 -25.20 -8.49 7.43
CA LYS A 15 -26.05 -7.34 7.02
C LYS A 15 -26.31 -6.39 8.17
N TYR A 16 -26.45 -6.90 9.40
CA TYR A 16 -26.53 -6.06 10.60
C TYR A 16 -25.22 -5.29 10.82
N LEU A 17 -24.06 -5.97 10.78
CA LEU A 17 -22.75 -5.32 10.95
C LEU A 17 -22.50 -4.21 9.92
N LYS A 18 -22.90 -4.45 8.67
CA LYS A 18 -22.89 -3.44 7.59
C LYS A 18 -23.69 -2.19 7.96
N ARG A 19 -24.93 -2.35 8.42
CA ARG A 19 -25.80 -1.22 8.78
C ARG A 19 -25.33 -0.49 10.03
N ARG A 20 -24.86 -1.22 11.05
CA ARG A 20 -24.54 -0.68 12.38
C ARG A 20 -23.14 -0.08 12.48
N TYR A 21 -22.16 -0.68 11.81
CA TYR A 21 -20.74 -0.33 11.94
C TYR A 21 -20.06 -0.01 10.60
N GLY A 22 -20.77 -0.11 9.47
CA GLY A 22 -20.18 0.09 8.16
C GLY A 22 -19.19 -1.01 7.75
N PHE A 23 -19.35 -2.22 8.28
CA PHE A 23 -18.47 -3.35 7.98
C PHE A 23 -18.49 -3.67 6.49
N ASN A 24 -17.32 -3.60 5.82
CA ASN A 24 -17.21 -3.78 4.37
C ASN A 24 -16.55 -5.10 3.96
N GLY A 25 -16.22 -5.95 4.93
CA GLY A 25 -15.50 -7.19 4.73
C GLY A 25 -14.25 -7.29 5.63
N PRO A 26 -13.69 -8.50 5.77
CA PRO A 26 -12.48 -8.72 6.55
C PRO A 26 -11.26 -7.99 5.94
N LEU A 27 -10.40 -7.49 6.80
CA LEU A 27 -9.25 -6.66 6.46
C LEU A 27 -7.94 -7.36 6.81
N HIS A 28 -7.00 -7.41 5.88
CA HIS A 28 -5.63 -7.79 6.16
C HIS A 28 -4.73 -6.57 5.99
N PHE A 29 -3.88 -6.24 6.96
CA PHE A 29 -2.85 -5.20 6.78
C PHE A 29 -1.49 -5.83 6.53
N THR A 30 -0.68 -5.16 5.74
CA THR A 30 0.68 -5.59 5.41
C THR A 30 1.56 -4.38 5.09
N ASP A 31 2.88 -4.57 4.97
CA ASP A 31 3.76 -3.53 4.40
C ASP A 31 3.69 -3.55 2.88
N PHE A 32 3.81 -2.38 2.25
CA PHE A 32 3.84 -2.22 0.79
C PHE A 32 4.84 -3.16 0.11
N LYS A 33 6.00 -3.44 0.73
CA LYS A 33 7.00 -4.36 0.18
C LYS A 33 6.45 -5.76 -0.07
N ASN A 34 5.45 -6.19 0.71
CA ASN A 34 4.84 -7.50 0.56
C ASN A 34 3.87 -7.56 -0.62
N LEU A 35 3.36 -6.42 -1.11
CA LEU A 35 2.38 -6.39 -2.19
C LEU A 35 2.89 -7.04 -3.47
N ILE A 36 4.17 -6.91 -3.80
CA ILE A 36 4.73 -7.51 -5.02
C ILE A 36 4.53 -9.04 -5.02
N ASN A 37 4.81 -9.68 -3.89
CA ASN A 37 4.68 -11.13 -3.75
C ASN A 37 3.19 -11.51 -3.70
N ILE A 38 2.38 -10.79 -2.93
CA ILE A 38 0.93 -11.06 -2.82
C ILE A 38 0.26 -10.99 -4.21
N LEU A 39 0.51 -9.91 -4.96
CA LEU A 39 -0.10 -9.70 -6.28
C LEU A 39 0.44 -10.67 -7.34
N THR A 40 1.73 -11.04 -7.27
CA THR A 40 2.33 -11.98 -8.22
C THR A 40 1.86 -13.41 -7.98
N GLU A 41 1.76 -13.82 -6.71
CA GLU A 41 1.31 -15.17 -6.33
C GLU A 41 -0.20 -15.36 -6.54
N GLY A 42 -0.99 -14.29 -6.38
CA GLY A 42 -2.45 -14.36 -6.46
C GLY A 42 -3.11 -14.94 -5.21
N TYR A 43 -2.36 -15.11 -4.12
CA TYR A 43 -2.85 -15.62 -2.83
C TYR A 43 -2.26 -14.86 -1.64
N LEU A 44 -3.01 -14.81 -0.55
CA LEU A 44 -2.48 -14.57 0.79
C LEU A 44 -2.14 -15.88 1.46
N TYR A 45 -0.94 -15.93 2.03
CA TYR A 45 -0.39 -17.08 2.72
C TYR A 45 -0.27 -16.80 4.23
N SER A 46 -0.38 -17.86 5.03
CA SER A 46 -0.04 -17.78 6.44
C SER A 46 1.47 -17.55 6.61
N ARG A 47 1.92 -17.16 7.81
CA ARG A 47 3.36 -16.99 8.08
C ARG A 47 4.13 -18.28 7.79
N LYS A 48 3.59 -19.42 8.22
CA LYS A 48 4.22 -20.72 7.97
C LYS A 48 4.21 -21.12 6.51
N ASP A 49 3.15 -20.80 5.76
CA ASP A 49 3.15 -21.04 4.32
C ASP A 49 4.21 -20.20 3.62
N CYS A 50 4.39 -18.93 4.00
CA CYS A 50 5.47 -18.09 3.49
C CYS A 50 6.84 -18.72 3.76
N GLN A 51 7.08 -19.20 4.99
CA GLN A 51 8.33 -19.89 5.35
C GLN A 51 8.53 -21.15 4.52
N ARG A 52 7.52 -22.02 4.40
CA ARG A 52 7.58 -23.26 3.62
C ARG A 52 7.83 -23.02 2.13
N ARG A 53 7.29 -21.92 1.59
CA ARG A 53 7.38 -21.55 0.17
C ARG A 53 8.56 -20.63 -0.15
N ASN A 54 9.36 -20.25 0.85
CA ASN A 54 10.43 -19.25 0.73
C ASN A 54 9.94 -17.90 0.17
N VAL A 55 8.70 -17.51 0.49
CA VAL A 55 8.15 -16.20 0.15
C VAL A 55 8.69 -15.18 1.16
N ILE A 56 9.43 -14.19 0.67
CA ILE A 56 9.96 -13.10 1.49
C ILE A 56 8.80 -12.20 1.93
N PHE A 57 8.69 -11.91 3.22
CA PHE A 57 7.72 -10.95 3.74
C PHE A 57 8.32 -10.13 4.88
N THR A 58 7.87 -8.88 4.99
CA THR A 58 8.15 -7.97 6.11
C THR A 58 7.08 -8.21 7.17
N ASP A 59 7.49 -8.65 8.35
CA ASP A 59 6.58 -8.85 9.48
C ASP A 59 6.35 -7.53 10.22
N GLY A 60 5.09 -7.25 10.51
CA GLY A 60 4.67 -6.06 11.23
C GLY A 60 4.38 -6.30 12.70
N ALA A 61 4.53 -7.53 13.21
CA ALA A 61 4.27 -7.88 14.60
C ALA A 61 5.56 -8.17 15.37
N ASN A 62 5.64 -7.73 16.64
CA ASN A 62 6.80 -7.99 17.46
C ASN A 62 7.02 -9.50 17.66
N HIS A 63 8.21 -10.00 17.33
CA HIS A 63 8.57 -11.42 17.42
C HIS A 63 8.33 -12.04 18.81
N SER A 64 8.39 -11.24 19.89
CA SER A 64 8.09 -11.72 21.25
C SER A 64 6.62 -12.10 21.46
N VAL A 65 5.68 -11.42 20.80
CA VAL A 65 4.25 -11.76 20.82
C VAL A 65 3.96 -12.94 19.88
N LEU A 66 4.73 -13.07 18.80
CA LEU A 66 4.59 -14.14 17.81
C LEU A 66 5.01 -15.52 18.36
N ASN A 67 6.05 -15.57 19.18
CA ASN A 67 6.50 -16.81 19.81
C ASN A 67 5.50 -17.38 20.85
N ASN A 68 4.60 -16.55 21.36
CA ASN A 68 3.54 -16.97 22.29
C ASN A 68 2.26 -17.45 21.57
N ALA A 69 2.14 -17.25 20.26
CA ALA A 69 0.99 -17.70 19.50
C ALA A 69 1.10 -19.21 19.23
N GLU A 70 0.04 -19.96 19.55
CA GLU A 70 -0.07 -21.38 19.25
C GLU A 70 0.25 -21.67 17.78
N ASP A 71 0.84 -22.84 17.55
CA ASP A 71 1.25 -23.35 16.24
C ASP A 71 0.15 -23.26 15.17
N PHE A 72 -1.10 -23.42 15.60
CA PHE A 72 -2.32 -23.27 14.81
C PHE A 72 -2.49 -21.84 14.27
N ILE A 73 -2.37 -20.83 15.13
CA ILE A 73 -2.59 -19.41 14.75
C ILE A 73 -1.54 -18.98 13.72
N GLN A 74 -0.30 -19.45 13.87
CA GLN A 74 0.77 -19.15 12.91
C GLN A 74 0.57 -19.82 11.54
N SER A 75 -0.25 -20.87 11.49
CA SER A 75 -0.65 -21.57 10.26
C SER A 75 -1.85 -20.94 9.58
N CYS A 76 -2.49 -19.93 10.20
CA CYS A 76 -3.67 -19.28 9.64
C CYS A 76 -3.33 -17.97 8.91
N VAL A 77 -4.06 -17.68 7.84
CA VAL A 77 -4.17 -16.32 7.29
C VAL A 77 -5.09 -15.52 8.19
N ARG A 78 -4.64 -14.34 8.65
CA ARG A 78 -5.33 -13.54 9.66
C ARG A 78 -5.95 -12.30 9.02
N PHE A 79 -7.20 -12.04 9.37
CA PHE A 79 -7.93 -10.84 9.01
C PHE A 79 -8.56 -10.22 10.24
N TYR A 80 -8.74 -8.90 10.23
CA TYR A 80 -9.40 -8.12 11.26
C TYR A 80 -10.76 -7.64 10.77
N TYR A 81 -11.72 -7.48 11.67
CA TYR A 81 -13.04 -6.95 11.31
C TYR A 81 -13.07 -5.43 11.10
N ARG A 82 -11.98 -4.74 11.49
CA ARG A 82 -11.87 -3.28 11.50
C ARG A 82 -10.47 -2.79 11.18
N GLY A 83 -10.37 -1.54 10.74
CA GLY A 83 -9.12 -0.80 10.71
C GLY A 83 -8.70 -0.29 12.10
N LYS A 84 -7.58 0.44 12.14
CA LYS A 84 -7.01 1.02 13.38
C LYS A 84 -6.79 -0.02 14.49
N THR A 85 -6.31 -1.21 14.14
CA THR A 85 -6.00 -2.23 15.14
C THR A 85 -4.92 -1.71 16.10
N PRO A 86 -4.98 -2.04 17.40
CA PRO A 86 -3.97 -1.60 18.36
C PRO A 86 -2.53 -1.98 17.97
N THR A 87 -2.33 -3.15 17.36
CA THR A 87 -1.01 -3.57 16.84
C THR A 87 -0.51 -2.62 15.75
N LEU A 88 -1.37 -2.26 14.81
CA LEU A 88 -1.00 -1.33 13.76
C LEU A 88 -0.78 0.09 14.31
N TYR A 89 -1.51 0.50 15.36
CA TYR A 89 -1.29 1.80 16.02
C TYR A 89 0.15 1.99 16.45
N ASP A 90 0.79 0.96 17.02
CA ASP A 90 2.18 1.06 17.44
C ASP A 90 3.13 0.96 16.26
N ASN A 91 2.87 0.09 15.30
CA ASN A 91 3.87 -0.29 14.30
C ASN A 91 3.78 0.51 12.99
N GLU A 92 2.68 1.18 12.69
CA GLU A 92 2.53 1.84 11.40
C GLU A 92 3.30 3.16 11.26
N GLY A 93 3.71 3.41 10.02
CA GLY A 93 4.29 4.67 9.57
C GLY A 93 5.80 4.69 9.60
N ILE A 94 6.39 5.61 8.84
CA ILE A 94 7.84 5.84 8.84
C ILE A 94 8.16 6.46 10.20
N LYS A 95 9.01 5.78 10.96
CA LYS A 95 9.40 6.16 12.32
C LYS A 95 10.49 7.24 12.31
N LEU A 96 10.76 7.84 13.47
CA LEU A 96 11.98 8.63 13.64
C LEU A 96 13.18 7.72 13.42
N ARG A 97 14.30 8.31 12.94
CA ARG A 97 15.47 7.57 12.47
C ARG A 97 16.00 6.56 13.48
N GLU A 98 16.01 6.90 14.76
CA GLU A 98 16.47 6.04 15.86
C GLU A 98 15.58 4.82 16.13
N TYR A 99 14.32 4.84 15.67
CA TYR A 99 13.36 3.74 15.80
C TYR A 99 13.09 3.02 14.47
N CYS A 100 13.79 3.37 13.39
CA CYS A 100 13.60 2.72 12.09
C CYS A 100 14.13 1.27 12.07
N ASP A 101 15.03 0.90 12.98
CA ASP A 101 15.55 -0.47 13.07
C ASP A 101 14.64 -1.38 13.93
N GLU A 102 13.63 -0.81 14.59
CA GLU A 102 12.59 -1.57 15.30
C GLU A 102 11.55 -2.15 14.32
N ILE A 103 10.82 -3.16 14.78
CA ILE A 103 9.74 -3.79 14.01
C ILE A 103 8.64 -2.75 13.76
N HIS A 104 8.49 -2.35 12.49
CA HIS A 104 7.49 -1.38 12.08
C HIS A 104 7.02 -1.66 10.64
N ILE A 105 5.88 -1.07 10.28
CA ILE A 105 5.26 -1.14 8.95
C ILE A 105 5.34 0.26 8.34
N PRO A 106 6.46 0.60 7.68
CA PRO A 106 6.69 1.96 7.22
C PRO A 106 5.67 2.43 6.19
N ILE A 107 5.17 1.54 5.32
CA ILE A 107 4.13 1.86 4.33
C ILE A 107 3.01 0.81 4.47
N PRO A 108 2.07 1.01 5.42
CA PRO A 108 0.98 0.07 5.63
C PRO A 108 -0.01 0.13 4.46
N VAL A 109 -0.53 -1.03 4.10
CA VAL A 109 -1.57 -1.22 3.09
C VAL A 109 -2.62 -2.17 3.65
N TYR A 110 -3.88 -1.80 3.50
CA TYR A 110 -5.00 -2.69 3.81
C TYR A 110 -5.51 -3.39 2.55
N LEU A 111 -5.77 -4.68 2.67
CA LEU A 111 -6.44 -5.51 1.70
C LEU A 111 -7.83 -5.86 2.26
N CYS A 112 -8.87 -5.41 1.57
CA CYS A 112 -10.26 -5.63 1.97
C CYS A 112 -10.85 -6.76 1.13
N PHE A 113 -11.30 -7.83 1.80
CA PHE A 113 -11.76 -9.05 1.16
C PHE A 113 -13.29 -9.17 1.19
N ASP A 114 -13.82 -10.08 0.37
CA ASP A 114 -15.22 -10.43 0.40
C ASP A 114 -15.63 -11.00 1.77
N GLU A 115 -16.83 -10.63 2.21
CA GLU A 115 -17.45 -11.21 3.39
C GLU A 115 -17.78 -12.69 3.21
N GLU A 116 -17.75 -13.19 1.98
CA GLU A 116 -17.83 -14.62 1.68
C GLU A 116 -16.81 -15.45 2.46
N LEU A 117 -15.63 -14.89 2.80
CA LEU A 117 -14.65 -15.56 3.65
C LEU A 117 -15.21 -15.95 5.04
N LEU A 118 -16.18 -15.19 5.56
CA LEU A 118 -16.84 -15.51 6.84
C LEU A 118 -17.70 -16.78 6.74
N TYR A 119 -18.10 -17.17 5.53
CA TYR A 119 -19.02 -18.29 5.30
C TYR A 119 -18.29 -19.60 5.07
N LEU A 120 -16.99 -19.55 4.74
CA LEU A 120 -16.21 -20.73 4.40
C LEU A 120 -16.03 -21.64 5.61
N ASP A 121 -16.16 -22.95 5.41
CA ASP A 121 -15.92 -23.95 6.46
C ASP A 121 -14.47 -23.94 6.98
N SER A 122 -13.52 -23.51 6.14
CA SER A 122 -12.09 -23.37 6.41
C SER A 122 -11.72 -22.23 7.37
N THR A 123 -12.66 -21.37 7.76
CA THR A 123 -12.39 -20.20 8.62
C THR A 123 -12.89 -20.35 10.07
N GLU A 124 -12.31 -19.58 10.99
CA GLU A 124 -12.71 -19.47 12.41
C GLU A 124 -12.73 -18.01 12.86
N PHE A 125 -13.62 -17.70 13.79
CA PHE A 125 -13.78 -16.38 14.39
C PHE A 125 -13.11 -16.34 15.76
N THR A 126 -12.58 -15.18 16.15
CA THR A 126 -12.09 -14.93 17.50
C THR A 126 -12.75 -13.69 18.09
N ASP A 127 -13.19 -13.78 19.34
CA ASP A 127 -13.86 -12.67 20.06
C ASP A 127 -12.85 -11.77 20.80
N GLY A 128 -11.78 -11.41 20.08
CA GLY A 128 -10.61 -10.69 20.57
C GLY A 128 -9.33 -11.29 19.99
N ASN A 129 -8.17 -10.96 20.57
CA ASN A 129 -6.88 -11.44 20.06
C ASN A 129 -6.83 -12.99 20.05
N ALA A 130 -6.51 -13.57 18.90
CA ALA A 130 -6.52 -15.02 18.71
C ALA A 130 -5.66 -15.83 19.70
N THR A 131 -4.67 -15.22 20.37
CA THR A 131 -3.80 -15.92 21.33
C THR A 131 -4.37 -16.03 22.73
N ASN A 132 -5.42 -15.28 23.08
CA ASN A 132 -5.98 -15.28 24.45
C ASN A 132 -7.50 -15.14 24.53
N SER A 133 -8.20 -15.12 23.40
CA SER A 133 -9.66 -15.06 23.33
C SER A 133 -10.26 -16.38 22.85
N SER A 134 -11.55 -16.57 23.11
CA SER A 134 -12.29 -17.73 22.59
C SER A 134 -12.31 -17.74 21.06
N ARG A 135 -12.36 -18.95 20.50
CA ARG A 135 -12.47 -19.21 19.05
C ARG A 135 -13.70 -20.05 18.78
N GLY A 136 -14.34 -19.83 17.64
CA GLY A 136 -15.49 -20.61 17.21
C GLY A 136 -15.74 -20.49 15.72
N ASN A 137 -16.47 -21.45 15.16
CA ASN A 137 -16.73 -21.53 13.72
C ASN A 137 -18.23 -21.60 13.38
N THR A 138 -19.12 -21.35 14.34
CA THR A 138 -20.58 -21.38 14.19
C THR A 138 -21.17 -19.97 14.10
N ALA A 139 -22.37 -19.87 13.56
CA ALA A 139 -23.17 -18.66 13.53
C ALA A 139 -23.55 -18.19 14.94
N GLU A 140 -23.83 -19.11 15.85
CA GLU A 140 -24.10 -18.79 17.26
C GLU A 140 -22.92 -18.05 17.89
N PHE A 141 -21.70 -18.57 17.72
CA PHE A 141 -20.49 -17.91 18.20
C PHE A 141 -20.35 -16.52 17.59
N PHE A 142 -20.45 -16.41 16.26
CA PHE A 142 -20.30 -15.14 15.54
C PHE A 142 -21.33 -14.08 15.98
N LYS A 143 -22.59 -14.47 16.18
CA LYS A 143 -23.66 -13.58 16.63
C LYS A 143 -23.42 -13.05 18.05
N ASN A 144 -22.82 -13.88 18.91
CA ASN A 144 -22.58 -13.58 20.33
C ASN A 144 -21.24 -12.89 20.62
N MET A 145 -20.39 -12.68 19.61
CA MET A 145 -19.19 -11.83 19.76
C MET A 145 -19.57 -10.41 20.18
N ASP A 146 -18.72 -9.76 20.97
CA ASP A 146 -18.97 -8.40 21.46
C ASP A 146 -18.66 -7.35 20.38
N TRP A 147 -19.56 -7.24 19.41
CA TRP A 147 -19.41 -6.37 18.25
C TRP A 147 -19.28 -4.89 18.60
N ASP A 148 -19.94 -4.43 19.68
CA ASP A 148 -19.80 -3.06 20.15
C ASP A 148 -18.39 -2.79 20.67
N ALA A 149 -17.79 -3.70 21.45
CA ALA A 149 -16.40 -3.55 21.89
C ALA A 149 -15.39 -3.74 20.74
N ILE A 150 -15.65 -4.68 19.82
CA ILE A 150 -14.81 -4.90 18.63
C ILE A 150 -14.73 -3.62 17.80
N PHE A 151 -15.87 -3.01 17.48
CA PHE A 151 -15.94 -1.79 16.67
C PHE A 151 -15.78 -0.50 17.47
N HIS A 152 -15.68 -0.55 18.81
CA HIS A 152 -15.54 0.62 19.67
C HIS A 152 -14.46 1.58 19.15
N ASP A 153 -14.73 2.85 18.94
CA ASP A 153 -13.75 3.81 18.38
C ASP A 153 -13.64 5.12 19.17
N THR A 154 -14.38 5.22 20.28
CA THR A 154 -14.39 6.35 21.20
C THR A 154 -13.41 6.18 22.35
N TRP A 155 -13.34 7.21 23.20
CA TRP A 155 -12.64 7.18 24.48
C TRP A 155 -13.29 6.15 25.42
N PHE A 156 -12.49 5.54 26.30
CA PHE A 156 -12.92 4.58 27.31
C PHE A 156 -12.08 4.75 28.58
N GLU A 157 -12.59 4.26 29.70
CA GLU A 157 -11.91 4.37 30.99
C GLU A 157 -10.68 3.46 31.08
N PHE A 158 -9.75 3.79 31.96
CA PHE A 158 -8.53 2.98 32.13
C PHE A 158 -8.84 1.54 32.57
N SER A 159 -9.89 1.35 33.37
CA SER A 159 -10.40 0.05 33.82
C SER A 159 -10.87 -0.85 32.68
N GLU A 160 -11.38 -0.27 31.59
CA GLU A 160 -11.89 -0.99 30.41
C GLU A 160 -10.83 -1.25 29.35
N ARG A 161 -9.63 -0.68 29.53
CA ARG A 161 -8.59 -0.61 28.51
C ARG A 161 -8.22 -1.96 27.94
N ASP A 162 -7.86 -2.91 28.80
CA ASP A 162 -7.35 -4.20 28.36
C ASP A 162 -8.44 -5.02 27.67
N TYR A 163 -9.68 -4.92 28.16
CA TYR A 163 -10.85 -5.53 27.54
C TYR A 163 -11.09 -4.97 26.13
N ILE A 164 -11.24 -3.65 25.99
CA ILE A 164 -11.55 -3.01 24.70
C ILE A 164 -10.39 -3.21 23.72
N ILE A 165 -9.13 -3.03 24.15
CA ILE A 165 -7.96 -3.25 23.29
C ILE A 165 -7.92 -4.69 22.80
N ASN A 166 -8.22 -5.67 23.66
CA ASN A 166 -8.30 -7.07 23.26
C ASN A 166 -9.42 -7.32 22.24
N LYS A 167 -10.62 -6.80 22.48
CA LYS A 167 -11.77 -6.95 21.56
C LYS A 167 -11.52 -6.31 20.19
N ARG A 168 -10.84 -5.16 20.15
CA ARG A 168 -10.43 -4.51 18.89
C ARG A 168 -9.44 -5.33 18.05
N GLN A 169 -8.90 -6.41 18.61
CA GLN A 169 -8.03 -7.38 17.94
C GLN A 169 -8.77 -8.67 17.55
N ALA A 170 -10.11 -8.66 17.52
CA ALA A 170 -10.91 -9.76 17.00
C ALA A 170 -10.57 -10.06 15.54
N GLU A 171 -10.47 -11.35 15.21
CA GLU A 171 -9.96 -11.83 13.94
C GLU A 171 -10.85 -12.87 13.28
N LEU A 172 -10.73 -12.95 11.96
CA LEU A 172 -11.09 -14.11 11.15
C LEU A 172 -9.79 -14.83 10.80
N LEU A 173 -9.73 -16.13 11.08
CA LEU A 173 -8.61 -17.00 10.79
C LEU A 173 -8.99 -17.92 9.64
N SER A 174 -8.21 -17.98 8.57
CA SER A 174 -8.35 -18.99 7.52
C SER A 174 -7.26 -20.05 7.67
N ARG A 175 -7.66 -21.32 7.76
CA ARG A 175 -6.73 -22.46 7.84
C ARG A 175 -6.07 -22.78 6.49
N GLU A 176 -6.56 -22.16 5.41
CA GLU A 176 -6.07 -22.33 4.05
C GLU A 176 -5.62 -20.98 3.45
N PRO A 177 -4.69 -20.99 2.48
CA PRO A 177 -4.36 -19.80 1.70
C PRO A 177 -5.60 -19.17 1.05
N VAL A 178 -5.65 -17.84 1.02
CA VAL A 178 -6.82 -17.11 0.52
C VAL A 178 -6.54 -16.52 -0.85
N SER A 179 -7.33 -16.92 -1.86
CA SER A 179 -7.21 -16.37 -3.22
C SER A 179 -7.49 -14.87 -3.25
N LEU A 180 -6.75 -14.15 -4.09
CA LEU A 180 -7.05 -12.74 -4.39
C LEU A 180 -8.31 -12.55 -5.25
N ASP A 181 -8.98 -13.62 -5.68
CA ASP A 181 -10.32 -13.51 -6.27
C ASP A 181 -11.34 -12.93 -5.28
N TYR A 182 -11.12 -13.14 -3.98
CA TYR A 182 -11.91 -12.52 -2.92
C TYR A 182 -11.50 -11.06 -2.63
N LEU A 183 -10.42 -10.54 -3.23
CA LEU A 183 -9.92 -9.19 -2.94
C LEU A 183 -10.78 -8.13 -3.62
N LYS A 184 -11.46 -7.31 -2.81
CA LYS A 184 -12.32 -6.21 -3.28
C LYS A 184 -11.57 -4.90 -3.45
N LYS A 185 -10.71 -4.55 -2.49
CA LYS A 185 -10.02 -3.25 -2.46
C LYS A 185 -8.60 -3.38 -1.91
N ILE A 186 -7.71 -2.56 -2.47
CA ILE A 186 -6.36 -2.33 -1.94
C ILE A 186 -6.32 -0.86 -1.53
N ILE A 187 -6.16 -0.65 -0.23
CA ILE A 187 -6.42 0.63 0.43
C ILE A 187 -5.10 1.18 0.94
N PHE A 188 -4.70 2.32 0.39
CA PHE A 188 -3.49 3.05 0.76
C PHE A 188 -3.84 4.19 1.72
N ARG A 189 -2.89 4.57 2.57
CA ARG A 189 -3.05 5.71 3.50
C ARG A 189 -2.91 7.07 2.83
N SER A 190 -2.33 7.14 1.62
CA SER A 190 -2.00 8.40 0.94
C SER A 190 -2.01 8.27 -0.59
N GLU A 191 -2.14 9.41 -1.27
CA GLU A 191 -2.01 9.47 -2.74
C GLU A 191 -0.61 9.10 -3.22
N THR A 192 0.42 9.40 -2.42
CA THR A 192 1.80 8.99 -2.73
C THR A 192 1.94 7.48 -2.80
N ASP A 193 1.43 6.76 -1.80
CA ASP A 193 1.52 5.30 -1.73
C ASP A 193 0.75 4.65 -2.90
N LYS A 194 -0.44 5.19 -3.24
CA LYS A 194 -1.21 4.77 -4.42
C LYS A 194 -0.47 5.04 -5.73
N LYS A 195 0.10 6.24 -5.93
CA LYS A 195 0.90 6.58 -7.12
C LYS A 195 2.08 5.63 -7.27
N ARG A 196 2.76 5.32 -6.16
CA ARG A 196 3.86 4.36 -6.14
C ARG A 196 3.40 2.95 -6.54
N ALA A 197 2.25 2.49 -6.03
CA ALA A 197 1.66 1.22 -6.48
C ALA A 197 1.38 1.20 -7.98
N ILE A 198 0.79 2.27 -8.53
CA ILE A 198 0.52 2.39 -9.97
C ILE A 198 1.81 2.32 -10.78
N ASN A 199 2.87 3.00 -10.33
CA ASN A 199 4.15 3.03 -11.03
C ASN A 199 4.85 1.67 -11.04
N ILE A 200 4.72 0.86 -9.99
CA ILE A 200 5.42 -0.42 -9.84
C ILE A 200 4.59 -1.58 -10.38
N PHE A 201 3.29 -1.61 -10.06
CA PHE A 201 2.40 -2.74 -10.33
C PHE A 201 1.41 -2.48 -11.46
N GLY A 202 1.32 -1.24 -11.96
CA GLY A 202 0.31 -0.82 -12.91
C GLY A 202 -0.99 -0.35 -12.22
N TYR A 203 -1.90 0.19 -13.03
CA TYR A 203 -3.21 0.59 -12.53
C TYR A 203 -4.08 -0.63 -12.23
N ASP A 204 -4.78 -0.58 -11.10
CA ASP A 204 -5.79 -1.53 -10.68
C ASP A 204 -6.99 -0.75 -10.15
N ASP A 205 -8.20 -1.11 -10.60
CA ASP A 205 -9.44 -0.41 -10.24
C ASP A 205 -9.81 -0.59 -8.76
N ARG A 206 -9.23 -1.60 -8.08
CA ARG A 206 -9.37 -1.84 -6.65
C ARG A 206 -8.55 -0.86 -5.80
N TYR A 207 -7.66 -0.05 -6.39
CA TYR A 207 -6.80 0.89 -5.68
C TYR A 207 -7.56 2.13 -5.17
N MET A 208 -7.57 2.31 -3.86
CA MET A 208 -8.24 3.43 -3.18
C MET A 208 -7.32 4.08 -2.13
N VAL A 209 -7.56 5.35 -1.82
CA VAL A 209 -6.96 6.04 -0.67
C VAL A 209 -8.01 6.26 0.39
N ASP A 210 -7.76 5.76 1.59
CA ASP A 210 -8.59 6.04 2.76
C ASP A 210 -7.72 6.05 4.03
N ILE A 211 -7.22 7.24 4.38
CA ILE A 211 -6.41 7.45 5.58
C ILE A 211 -7.19 7.15 6.88
N ASN A 212 -8.53 7.18 6.87
CA ASN A 212 -9.33 6.94 8.06
C ASN A 212 -9.36 5.47 8.47
N LEU A 213 -8.87 4.55 7.64
CA LEU A 213 -8.70 3.15 8.03
C LEU A 213 -7.43 2.91 8.87
N PHE A 214 -6.51 3.87 8.86
CA PHE A 214 -5.23 3.86 9.56
C PHE A 214 -5.30 4.65 10.87
N SER A 215 -4.25 4.58 11.68
CA SER A 215 -4.25 5.15 13.03
C SER A 215 -4.55 6.65 13.06
N ASN A 216 -5.31 7.06 14.08
CA ASN A 216 -5.58 8.47 14.36
C ASN A 216 -4.29 9.28 14.63
N LYS A 217 -3.18 8.63 14.98
CA LYS A 217 -1.85 9.28 15.14
C LYS A 217 -1.30 9.85 13.81
N ASN A 218 -1.90 9.51 12.67
CA ASN A 218 -1.57 10.13 11.39
C ASN A 218 -2.04 11.59 11.32
N PHE A 219 -2.95 12.03 12.19
CA PHE A 219 -3.45 13.40 12.23
C PHE A 219 -2.93 14.22 13.42
N ARG A 220 -2.46 13.55 14.47
CA ARG A 220 -2.00 14.19 15.72
C ARG A 220 -0.69 13.56 16.15
N GLU A 221 0.18 14.33 16.79
CA GLU A 221 1.42 13.78 17.32
C GLU A 221 1.14 12.72 18.39
N ALA A 222 1.87 11.61 18.29
CA ALA A 222 1.85 10.60 19.34
C ALA A 222 2.55 11.14 20.59
N ARG A 223 2.12 10.66 21.76
CA ARG A 223 2.69 11.08 23.05
C ARG A 223 4.13 10.59 23.24
N MET A 224 4.41 9.37 22.78
CA MET A 224 5.72 8.75 22.91
C MET A 224 6.49 8.84 21.59
N ASP A 225 7.79 9.09 21.65
CA ASP A 225 8.62 9.28 20.45
C ASP A 225 8.68 8.04 19.55
N TRP A 226 8.78 6.85 20.12
CA TRP A 226 8.76 5.57 19.40
C TRP A 226 7.43 5.31 18.65
N GLN A 227 6.33 5.98 19.05
CA GLN A 227 5.05 5.90 18.35
C GLN A 227 4.91 6.93 17.23
N LYS A 228 5.72 8.00 17.24
CA LYS A 228 5.67 9.06 16.22
C LYS A 228 5.92 8.46 14.84
N ASN A 229 5.21 9.03 13.88
CA ASN A 229 5.35 8.68 12.49
C ASN A 229 5.15 9.89 11.59
N ASN A 230 5.59 9.80 10.34
CA ASN A 230 5.18 10.71 9.27
C ASN A 230 5.25 9.97 7.94
N PHE A 231 4.75 10.59 6.87
CA PHE A 231 4.84 10.11 5.51
C PHE A 231 4.49 11.23 4.53
N ILE A 232 4.83 11.02 3.27
CA ILE A 232 4.47 11.94 2.18
C ILE A 232 3.00 11.68 1.83
N LYS A 233 2.13 12.66 2.10
CA LYS A 233 0.71 12.62 1.76
C LYS A 233 0.48 12.66 0.26
N ASN A 234 1.18 13.56 -0.43
CA ASN A 234 1.08 13.74 -1.87
C ASN A 234 2.36 14.36 -2.43
N TYR A 235 2.55 14.24 -3.74
CA TYR A 235 3.62 14.94 -4.45
C TYR A 235 3.20 15.30 -5.87
N ASN A 236 3.81 16.35 -6.41
CA ASN A 236 3.66 16.79 -7.78
C ASN A 236 5.05 17.00 -8.42
N MET A 237 5.16 16.69 -9.71
CA MET A 237 6.35 17.00 -10.50
C MET A 237 5.97 17.86 -11.69
N ASN A 238 6.71 18.95 -11.86
CA ASN A 238 6.62 19.86 -12.99
C ASN A 238 8.01 20.08 -13.58
N PHE A 239 8.07 20.61 -14.79
CA PHE A 239 9.33 20.95 -15.45
C PHE A 239 9.35 22.43 -15.82
N GLU A 240 10.53 23.05 -15.68
CA GLU A 240 10.83 24.33 -16.30
C GLU A 240 11.42 24.08 -17.69
N TYR A 241 11.14 25.00 -18.61
CA TYR A 241 11.55 24.89 -20.00
C TYR A 241 12.34 26.14 -20.42
N ASP A 242 13.32 25.96 -21.29
CA ASP A 242 13.94 27.09 -21.99
C ASP A 242 13.05 27.61 -23.14
N LYS A 243 13.50 28.67 -23.79
CA LYS A 243 12.84 29.26 -24.97
C LYS A 243 12.68 28.30 -26.16
N ASN A 244 13.43 27.20 -26.18
CA ASN A 244 13.38 26.17 -27.23
C ASN A 244 12.51 24.97 -26.80
N GLY A 245 11.84 25.04 -25.65
CA GLY A 245 11.01 23.95 -25.13
C GLY A 245 11.81 22.79 -24.51
N GLN A 246 13.11 22.95 -24.21
CA GLN A 246 13.90 21.93 -23.54
C GLN A 246 13.77 22.03 -22.03
N LYS A 247 13.62 20.88 -21.35
CA LYS A 247 13.56 20.79 -19.88
C LYS A 247 14.87 21.29 -19.26
N THR A 248 14.79 22.28 -18.37
CA THR A 248 15.95 22.89 -17.70
C THR A 248 16.00 22.60 -16.20
N ALA A 249 14.86 22.41 -15.57
CA ALA A 249 14.75 22.01 -14.17
C ALA A 249 13.55 21.08 -13.94
N LEU A 250 13.67 20.18 -12.97
CA LEU A 250 12.55 19.43 -12.40
C LEU A 250 12.18 20.09 -11.07
N LEU A 251 10.90 20.43 -10.93
CA LEU A 251 10.30 20.92 -9.70
C LEU A 251 9.51 19.78 -9.06
N LEU A 252 9.99 19.28 -7.93
CA LEU A 252 9.34 18.24 -7.13
C LEU A 252 8.79 18.87 -5.85
N GLU A 253 7.48 19.00 -5.77
CA GLU A 253 6.77 19.47 -4.59
C GLU A 253 6.26 18.26 -3.79
N ILE A 254 6.67 18.17 -2.53
CA ILE A 254 6.37 17.07 -1.61
C ILE A 254 5.54 17.63 -0.45
N GLU A 255 4.34 17.11 -0.26
CA GLU A 255 3.45 17.44 0.86
C GLU A 255 3.50 16.32 1.89
N TYR A 256 3.87 16.63 3.13
CA TYR A 256 3.85 15.71 4.25
C TYR A 256 2.49 15.67 4.94
N GLN A 257 2.17 14.54 5.56
CA GLN A 257 0.93 14.37 6.32
C GLN A 257 0.89 15.26 7.58
N LYS A 258 2.03 15.43 8.23
CA LYS A 258 2.23 16.29 9.40
C LYS A 258 3.43 17.20 9.17
N PRO A 259 3.56 18.31 9.93
CA PRO A 259 4.75 19.14 9.87
C PRO A 259 6.03 18.33 9.88
N TRP A 260 6.85 18.58 8.87
CA TRP A 260 8.14 17.98 8.63
C TRP A 260 9.15 18.55 9.62
N ALA A 261 9.38 17.79 10.68
CA ALA A 261 10.49 17.98 11.60
C ALA A 261 11.03 16.60 11.97
N ASN A 262 12.35 16.44 12.08
CA ASN A 262 13.02 15.22 12.53
C ASN A 262 12.91 14.00 11.57
N TYR A 263 12.54 14.22 10.30
CA TYR A 263 12.58 13.19 9.26
C TYR A 263 13.54 13.62 8.16
N ASP A 264 14.53 12.81 7.81
CA ASP A 264 15.44 13.08 6.70
C ASP A 264 14.75 12.78 5.37
N THR A 265 14.87 13.69 4.40
CA THR A 265 14.34 13.50 3.04
C THR A 265 15.49 13.47 2.05
N GLU A 266 15.69 12.34 1.39
CA GLU A 266 16.71 12.16 0.38
C GLU A 266 16.06 12.01 -1.00
N VAL A 267 16.55 12.78 -1.98
CA VAL A 267 16.13 12.69 -3.38
C VAL A 267 17.26 12.07 -4.17
N LYS A 268 16.99 10.94 -4.83
CA LYS A 268 17.92 10.21 -5.69
C LYS A 268 17.42 10.27 -7.13
N ILE A 269 18.33 10.56 -8.06
CA ILE A 269 18.07 10.52 -9.50
C ILE A 269 18.81 9.32 -10.05
N LYS A 270 18.11 8.48 -10.82
CA LYS A 270 18.65 7.28 -11.44
C LYS A 270 18.63 7.37 -12.96
N ASP A 271 19.64 6.80 -13.59
CA ASP A 271 19.68 6.56 -15.03
C ASP A 271 18.88 5.29 -15.42
N GLU A 272 18.88 4.97 -16.70
CA GLU A 272 18.18 3.80 -17.27
C GLU A 272 18.69 2.44 -16.77
N TYR A 273 19.91 2.41 -16.21
CA TYR A 273 20.54 1.23 -15.64
C TYR A 273 20.38 1.18 -14.11
N ASN A 274 19.54 2.06 -13.54
CA ASN A 274 19.36 2.25 -12.09
C ASN A 274 20.60 2.78 -11.34
N ASN A 275 21.62 3.31 -12.03
CA ASN A 275 22.75 3.95 -11.36
C ASN A 275 22.37 5.33 -10.83
N ILE A 276 22.88 5.69 -9.66
CA ILE A 276 22.67 7.01 -9.06
C ILE A 276 23.47 8.07 -9.81
N ILE A 277 22.77 9.07 -10.35
CA ILE A 277 23.36 10.26 -10.95
C ILE A 277 23.69 11.26 -9.84
N LYS A 278 24.99 11.52 -9.62
CA LYS A 278 25.46 12.46 -8.57
C LYS A 278 25.56 13.91 -9.05
N ASN A 279 25.69 14.13 -10.35
CA ASN A 279 25.99 15.44 -10.94
C ASN A 279 24.70 16.22 -11.25
N PHE A 280 23.97 16.64 -10.22
CA PHE A 280 22.86 17.58 -10.34
C PHE A 280 22.90 18.61 -9.22
N LYS A 281 22.39 19.82 -9.49
CA LYS A 281 22.22 20.87 -8.49
C LYS A 281 20.83 20.75 -7.86
N ARG A 282 20.76 20.95 -6.54
CA ARG A 282 19.53 20.90 -5.76
C ARG A 282 19.34 22.22 -5.01
N GLU A 283 18.26 22.92 -5.31
CA GLU A 283 17.75 24.06 -4.55
C GLU A 283 16.51 23.59 -3.76
N ILE A 284 16.39 23.98 -2.49
CA ILE A 284 15.27 23.56 -1.63
C ILE A 284 14.54 24.80 -1.12
N VAL A 285 13.23 24.76 -1.25
CA VAL A 285 12.32 25.77 -0.69
C VAL A 285 11.32 25.06 0.21
N TYR A 286 11.05 25.65 1.36
CA TYR A 286 10.13 25.13 2.36
C TYR A 286 8.87 25.98 2.38
N LYS A 287 7.71 25.34 2.52
CA LYS A 287 6.41 26.01 2.58
C LYS A 287 5.58 25.39 3.70
N ASN A 288 4.82 26.22 4.41
CA ASN A 288 3.83 25.74 5.36
C ASN A 288 2.43 25.71 4.73
N ARG A 289 1.47 25.08 5.40
CA ARG A 289 0.05 25.04 4.98
C ARG A 289 -0.61 26.41 4.76
N PHE A 290 -0.04 27.50 5.26
CA PHE A 290 -0.53 28.88 5.04
C PHE A 290 0.14 29.57 3.84
N GLY A 291 1.02 28.88 3.13
CA GLY A 291 1.73 29.41 1.96
C GLY A 291 2.96 30.26 2.28
N ILE A 292 3.40 30.33 3.54
CA ILE A 292 4.61 31.05 3.92
C ILE A 292 5.83 30.28 3.41
N ILE A 293 6.66 30.96 2.63
CA ILE A 293 7.85 30.40 1.99
C ILE A 293 9.10 30.71 2.82
N SER A 294 10.02 29.75 2.91
CA SER A 294 11.33 29.94 3.54
C SER A 294 12.41 29.13 2.84
N ASN A 295 13.65 29.62 2.90
CA ASN A 295 14.83 28.87 2.43
C ASN A 295 15.45 27.99 3.53
N LYS A 296 14.88 27.99 4.74
CA LYS A 296 15.29 27.15 5.87
C LYS A 296 14.11 26.33 6.36
N SER A 297 14.38 25.09 6.76
CA SER A 297 13.39 24.26 7.44
C SER A 297 12.93 24.93 8.73
N ARG A 298 11.63 24.87 8.99
CA ARG A 298 10.99 25.30 10.23
C ARG A 298 10.10 24.18 10.75
N SER A 299 9.84 24.16 12.05
CA SER A 299 9.04 23.12 12.74
C SER A 299 7.61 22.95 12.20
N PHE A 300 7.08 23.94 11.48
CA PHE A 300 5.74 23.95 10.89
C PHE A 300 5.75 23.81 9.36
N THR A 301 6.84 23.30 8.79
CA THR A 301 6.94 23.09 7.34
C THR A 301 6.13 21.87 6.95
N ASP A 302 5.17 22.01 6.05
CA ASP A 302 4.36 20.86 5.59
C ASP A 302 4.73 20.45 4.16
N ILE A 303 5.41 21.34 3.43
CA ILE A 303 5.76 21.17 2.02
C ILE A 303 7.24 21.45 1.80
N ILE A 304 7.91 20.57 1.06
CA ILE A 304 9.28 20.75 0.56
C ILE A 304 9.24 20.78 -0.96
N ILE A 305 9.81 21.82 -1.55
CA ILE A 305 9.97 21.96 -3.00
C ILE A 305 11.44 21.79 -3.34
N PHE A 306 11.75 20.74 -4.08
CA PHE A 306 13.07 20.49 -4.65
C PHE A 306 13.09 21.01 -6.09
N LYS A 307 13.97 21.98 -6.36
CA LYS A 307 14.31 22.40 -7.72
C LYS A 307 15.64 21.75 -8.11
N LEU A 308 15.54 20.78 -9.02
CA LEU A 308 16.66 19.96 -9.47
C LEU A 308 17.10 20.40 -10.86
N LYS A 309 18.38 20.73 -11.03
CA LYS A 309 18.96 21.15 -12.32
C LYS A 309 20.10 20.24 -12.72
N GLY A 310 20.17 19.85 -13.99
CA GLY A 310 21.24 19.03 -14.54
C GLY A 310 20.92 18.57 -15.95
N ASP A 311 21.59 17.52 -16.42
CA ASP A 311 21.31 16.89 -17.70
C ASP A 311 20.07 15.99 -17.61
N ILE A 312 18.89 16.60 -17.59
CA ILE A 312 17.59 15.95 -17.36
C ILE A 312 17.31 14.84 -18.39
N LYS A 313 17.89 14.92 -19.59
CA LYS A 313 17.73 13.90 -20.64
C LYS A 313 18.29 12.53 -20.22
N LYS A 314 19.25 12.51 -19.30
CA LYS A 314 19.82 11.28 -18.72
C LYS A 314 19.03 10.74 -17.53
N TRP A 315 18.05 11.49 -17.05
CA TRP A 315 17.30 11.11 -15.85
C TRP A 315 16.16 10.18 -16.24
N HIS A 316 16.18 8.97 -15.69
CA HIS A 316 15.19 7.94 -15.96
C HIS A 316 14.14 7.86 -14.85
N LYS A 317 14.59 7.94 -13.60
CA LYS A 317 13.74 7.76 -12.43
C LYS A 317 14.15 8.70 -11.29
N VAL A 318 13.16 9.21 -10.57
CA VAL A 318 13.34 9.96 -9.33
C VAL A 318 12.81 9.12 -8.18
N GLU A 319 13.65 8.90 -7.18
CA GLU A 319 13.29 8.24 -5.93
C GLU A 319 13.37 9.24 -4.79
N VAL A 320 12.42 9.15 -3.86
CA VAL A 320 12.47 9.90 -2.59
C VAL A 320 12.38 8.94 -1.44
N GLU A 321 13.34 9.05 -0.54
CA GLU A 321 13.38 8.31 0.71
C GLU A 321 13.11 9.24 1.88
N VAL A 322 12.32 8.75 2.85
CA VAL A 322 12.09 9.43 4.13
C VAL A 322 12.65 8.53 5.22
N ASN A 323 13.64 9.01 5.98
CA ASN A 323 14.43 8.21 6.93
C ASN A 323 14.95 6.88 6.34
N GLY A 324 15.26 6.84 5.05
CA GLY A 324 15.70 5.64 4.33
C GLY A 324 14.58 4.73 3.80
N VAL A 325 13.31 5.09 4.02
CA VAL A 325 12.15 4.38 3.45
C VAL A 325 11.80 4.96 2.10
N LEU A 326 11.92 4.16 1.03
CA LEU A 326 11.53 4.52 -0.33
C LEU A 326 10.03 4.81 -0.41
N SER A 327 9.68 6.09 -0.51
CA SER A 327 8.30 6.59 -0.46
C SER A 327 7.79 7.04 -1.83
N ILE A 328 8.64 7.61 -2.67
CA ILE A 328 8.32 7.95 -4.07
C ILE A 328 9.24 7.15 -4.98
N GLU A 329 8.68 6.55 -6.02
CA GLU A 329 9.41 5.94 -7.12
C GLU A 329 8.72 6.35 -8.42
N GLU A 330 9.31 7.30 -9.14
CA GLU A 330 8.66 8.00 -10.25
C GLU A 330 9.47 7.91 -11.55
N PHE A 331 8.86 7.38 -12.61
CA PHE A 331 9.48 7.22 -13.92
C PHE A 331 9.23 8.46 -14.80
N LEU A 332 10.30 9.10 -15.25
CA LEU A 332 10.19 10.42 -15.91
C LEU A 332 9.61 10.37 -17.32
N ILE A 333 9.67 9.22 -18.01
CA ILE A 333 9.11 9.02 -19.34
C ILE A 333 7.65 9.41 -19.47
N LYS A 334 6.85 9.27 -18.40
CA LYS A 334 5.43 9.59 -18.45
C LYS A 334 5.17 11.08 -18.71
N TYR A 335 6.14 11.93 -18.37
CA TYR A 335 6.12 13.37 -18.64
C TYR A 335 6.67 13.73 -20.02
N ASP A 336 7.07 12.72 -20.80
CA ASP A 336 7.42 12.89 -22.20
C ASP A 336 6.27 12.45 -23.12
N ILE A 337 5.23 11.74 -22.64
CA ILE A 337 4.07 11.32 -23.44
C ILE A 337 3.15 12.54 -23.68
N ILE A 338 2.94 12.91 -24.94
CA ILE A 338 2.02 13.98 -25.35
C ILE A 338 0.63 13.42 -25.67
N ASN A 339 0.58 12.24 -26.28
CA ASN A 339 -0.67 11.65 -26.75
C ASN A 339 -0.62 10.13 -26.65
N TYR A 340 -1.78 9.50 -26.50
CA TYR A 340 -1.88 8.05 -26.55
C TYR A 340 -3.20 7.59 -27.17
N LYS A 341 -3.16 6.44 -27.84
CA LYS A 341 -4.33 5.81 -28.44
C LYS A 341 -4.32 4.31 -28.20
N ILE A 342 -5.43 3.77 -27.74
CA ILE A 342 -5.61 2.33 -27.50
C ILE A 342 -6.57 1.78 -28.53
N ASN A 343 -6.13 0.78 -29.30
CA ASN A 343 -6.96 0.04 -30.24
C ASN A 343 -7.16 -1.40 -29.76
N LEU A 344 -8.42 -1.83 -29.66
CA LEU A 344 -8.81 -3.19 -29.30
C LEU A 344 -9.14 -3.99 -30.57
N PHE A 345 -8.43 -5.09 -30.80
CA PHE A 345 -8.72 -6.01 -31.90
C PHE A 345 -9.28 -7.33 -31.36
N ARG A 346 -10.46 -7.72 -31.86
CA ARG A 346 -10.99 -9.08 -31.72
C ARG A 346 -10.74 -9.83 -33.02
N LYS A 347 -9.90 -10.86 -32.97
CA LYS A 347 -9.76 -11.81 -34.10
C LYS A 347 -10.54 -13.07 -33.75
N LYS A 348 -11.62 -13.37 -34.48
CA LYS A 348 -12.28 -14.68 -34.44
C LYS A 348 -11.37 -15.66 -35.18
N PHE A 349 -10.75 -16.58 -34.46
CA PHE A 349 -10.22 -17.80 -35.07
C PHE A 349 -11.27 -18.90 -34.97
N ILE A 350 -11.34 -19.72 -36.01
CA ILE A 350 -12.08 -20.98 -35.99
C ILE A 350 -11.41 -21.85 -34.90
N ILE A 351 -12.21 -22.28 -33.92
CA ILE A 351 -11.88 -23.02 -32.68
C ILE A 351 -11.52 -22.13 -31.46
N ASN A 352 -12.58 -21.74 -30.72
CA ASN A 352 -12.72 -21.49 -29.27
C ASN A 352 -11.67 -20.72 -28.43
N LEU A 353 -10.75 -19.95 -29.00
CA LEU A 353 -9.92 -18.99 -28.23
C LEU A 353 -9.89 -17.61 -28.88
N THR A 354 -10.77 -16.70 -28.45
CA THR A 354 -10.69 -15.27 -28.80
C THR A 354 -9.53 -14.61 -28.05
N ARG A 355 -8.36 -14.48 -28.68
CA ARG A 355 -7.29 -13.60 -28.20
C ARG A 355 -7.66 -12.15 -28.52
N LYS A 356 -7.86 -11.33 -27.47
CA LYS A 356 -7.94 -9.87 -27.60
C LYS A 356 -6.51 -9.36 -27.78
N LYS A 357 -6.21 -8.68 -28.90
CA LYS A 357 -4.97 -7.92 -29.04
C LYS A 357 -5.26 -6.46 -28.66
N VAL A 358 -4.43 -5.90 -27.80
CA VAL A 358 -4.43 -4.47 -27.47
C VAL A 358 -3.22 -3.86 -28.15
N ILE A 359 -3.42 -2.78 -28.92
CA ILE A 359 -2.32 -1.99 -29.47
C ILE A 359 -2.37 -0.61 -28.81
N LEU A 360 -1.29 -0.26 -28.14
CA LEU A 360 -1.07 1.06 -27.54
C LEU A 360 -0.13 1.86 -28.45
N TYR A 361 -0.62 2.99 -28.96
CA TYR A 361 0.18 4.00 -29.63
C TYR A 361 0.50 5.09 -28.61
N LEU A 362 1.78 5.42 -28.47
CA LEU A 362 2.26 6.52 -27.62
C LEU A 362 2.99 7.52 -28.51
N GLU A 363 2.65 8.80 -28.36
CA GLU A 363 3.36 9.91 -28.97
C GLU A 363 4.18 10.60 -27.88
N PHE A 364 5.48 10.77 -28.11
CA PHE A 364 6.40 11.38 -27.17
C PHE A 364 6.90 12.73 -27.68
N SER A 365 7.10 13.67 -26.76
CA SER A 365 7.68 15.00 -27.00
C SER A 365 9.15 14.97 -27.41
N ASN A 366 9.83 13.85 -27.16
CA ASN A 366 11.24 13.66 -27.45
C ASN A 366 11.57 12.17 -27.55
N TYR A 367 12.82 11.85 -27.90
CA TYR A 367 13.31 10.47 -28.04
C TYR A 367 13.82 9.84 -26.73
N ASN A 368 13.64 10.47 -25.56
CA ASN A 368 14.11 9.91 -24.28
C ASN A 368 13.46 8.57 -23.95
N PHE A 369 12.30 8.26 -24.55
CA PHE A 369 11.68 6.95 -24.38
C PHE A 369 12.60 5.81 -24.81
N LEU A 370 13.54 6.01 -25.74
CA LEU A 370 14.50 4.97 -26.14
C LEU A 370 15.39 4.50 -24.98
N ASN A 371 15.52 5.31 -23.93
CA ASN A 371 16.29 5.00 -22.72
C ASN A 371 15.51 4.16 -21.70
N TYR A 372 14.40 3.55 -22.10
CA TYR A 372 13.60 2.70 -21.23
C TYR A 372 13.59 1.30 -21.82
N LYS A 373 13.88 0.29 -20.99
CA LYS A 373 13.64 -1.12 -21.34
C LYS A 373 12.14 -1.34 -21.45
N HIS A 374 11.58 -1.03 -22.60
CA HIS A 374 10.21 -1.33 -22.92
C HIS A 374 10.11 -2.83 -23.20
N ARG A 375 9.25 -3.54 -22.46
CA ARG A 375 8.66 -4.78 -22.99
C ARG A 375 7.54 -4.36 -23.94
N TYR A 376 7.88 -4.14 -25.20
CA TYR A 376 6.89 -4.08 -26.27
C TYR A 376 7.00 -5.36 -27.11
N GLU A 377 5.87 -5.92 -27.53
CA GLU A 377 5.82 -6.83 -28.68
C GLU A 377 5.48 -5.98 -29.91
N ILE A 378 6.46 -5.67 -30.77
CA ILE A 378 6.18 -5.03 -32.06
C ILE A 378 5.56 -6.10 -32.97
N PHE A 379 4.27 -5.97 -33.26
CA PHE A 379 3.66 -6.69 -34.37
C PHE A 379 3.79 -5.84 -35.64
N ASP A 380 4.93 -5.94 -36.32
CA ASP A 380 5.03 -5.40 -37.67
C ASP A 380 4.22 -6.30 -38.64
N LYS A 381 3.43 -5.65 -39.49
CA LYS A 381 2.54 -6.29 -40.46
C LYS A 381 3.27 -6.67 -41.75
N LYS A 382 4.59 -6.45 -41.87
CA LYS A 382 5.32 -6.73 -43.12
C LYS A 382 6.57 -7.59 -43.06
N THR A 383 7.11 -7.95 -41.90
CA THR A 383 8.19 -8.95 -41.89
C THR A 383 8.24 -9.70 -40.57
N MET A 384 8.06 -11.03 -40.64
CA MET A 384 8.46 -11.95 -39.57
C MET A 384 9.97 -11.89 -39.44
N LEU A 385 10.47 -11.10 -38.49
CA LEU A 385 11.80 -11.32 -37.92
C LEU A 385 11.74 -11.07 -36.42
N PHE A 386 11.97 -12.15 -35.69
CA PHE A 386 12.15 -12.14 -34.26
C PHE A 386 13.47 -11.46 -33.94
N MET A 387 13.42 -10.36 -33.18
CA MET A 387 14.57 -9.93 -32.40
C MET A 387 14.11 -9.79 -30.94
N LYS A 388 14.56 -10.75 -30.13
CA LYS A 388 14.57 -10.64 -28.67
C LYS A 388 15.70 -9.67 -28.32
N ILE A 389 15.38 -8.58 -27.63
CA ILE A 389 16.31 -7.90 -26.72
C ILE A 389 15.55 -7.63 -25.41
#